data_AF-A0A402AL71-F1
#
_entry.id   AF-A0A402AL71-F1
#
_cell.length_a   1.000
_cell.length_b   1.000
_cell.length_c   1.000
_cell.angle_alpha   90.00
_cell.angle_beta   90.00
_cell.angle_gamma   90.00
#
_symmetry.space_group_name_H-M   'P 1'
#
loop_
_entity.id
_entity.type
_entity.pdbx_description
1 polymer ?
#
loop_
_entity_poly.entity_id
_entity_poly.type
_entity_poly.pdbx_seq_one_letter_code
_entity_poly.pdbx_strand_id
1 'polypeptide(L)'
;MPPTIYIHLFGGFRLFADEILIPTTDTTRISELLTYLLLHRDAPQSRAQLAFLLWPESTESQAYANLRNLVFKLRQLLPAADTFLHITRHTLQWSAQENWQLDVQLFLDTLDMARQAINPVERRLALEQAIAFYQGDLLPCAMMSGSLPNANDYVNTFPRH
;
A
#
# COMPACT_ATOMS: atom_id res chain seq x y z
N MET A 1 -22.39 6.64 0.73
CA MET A 1 -21.39 5.71 0.20
C MET A 1 -20.05 6.08 0.82
N PRO A 2 -19.17 5.12 1.16
CA PRO A 2 -17.82 5.47 1.61
C PRO A 2 -17.08 6.21 0.48
N PRO A 3 -16.19 7.17 0.80
CA PRO A 3 -15.35 7.81 -0.20
C PRO A 3 -14.40 6.80 -0.83
N THR A 4 -13.92 7.07 -2.04
CA THR A 4 -12.91 6.23 -2.70
C THR A 4 -11.53 6.58 -2.16
N ILE A 5 -10.75 5.60 -1.71
CA ILE A 5 -9.40 5.82 -1.18
C ILE A 5 -8.36 5.66 -2.28
N TYR A 6 -7.61 6.70 -2.59
CA TYR A 6 -6.49 6.63 -3.54
C TYR A 6 -5.17 6.61 -2.77
N ILE A 7 -4.35 5.60 -3.06
CA ILE A 7 -3.08 5.35 -2.38
C ILE A 7 -1.99 5.49 -3.43
N HIS A 8 -1.10 6.46 -3.24
CA HIS A 8 0.01 6.69 -4.14
C HIS A 8 1.31 6.28 -3.45
N LEU A 9 2.06 5.38 -4.07
CA LEU A 9 3.39 4.95 -3.62
C LEU A 9 4.50 5.44 -4.57
N PHE A 10 4.16 5.83 -5.81
CA PHE A 10 5.10 6.45 -6.74
C PHE A 10 5.28 7.94 -6.44
N GLY A 11 6.54 8.39 -6.38
CA GLY A 11 6.87 9.79 -6.09
C GLY A 11 6.53 10.19 -4.65
N GLY A 12 6.49 9.23 -3.72
CA GLY A 12 6.22 9.44 -2.30
C GLY A 12 4.81 9.07 -1.87
N PHE A 13 4.66 8.76 -0.57
CA PHE A 13 3.39 8.32 0.01
C PHE A 13 2.39 9.47 0.02
N ARG A 14 1.26 9.28 -0.66
CA ARG A 14 0.10 10.17 -0.55
C ARG A 14 -1.16 9.32 -0.42
N LEU A 15 -2.06 9.79 0.44
CA LEU A 15 -3.34 9.16 0.68
C LEU A 15 -4.43 10.19 0.40
N PHE A 16 -5.39 9.85 -0.43
CA PHE A 16 -6.54 10.71 -0.72
C PHE A 16 -7.83 9.98 -0.37
N ALA A 17 -8.81 10.73 0.12
CA ALA A 17 -10.20 10.31 0.13
C ALA A 17 -10.95 11.15 -0.91
N ASP A 18 -11.48 10.48 -1.92
CA ASP A 18 -11.87 11.07 -3.18
C ASP A 18 -10.72 11.93 -3.74
N GLU A 19 -10.87 13.25 -3.80
CA GLU A 19 -9.82 14.17 -4.28
C GLU A 19 -9.09 14.91 -3.15
N ILE A 20 -9.45 14.63 -1.90
CA ILE A 20 -8.93 15.38 -0.74
C ILE A 20 -7.72 14.65 -0.16
N LEU A 21 -6.57 15.33 -0.17
CA LEU A 21 -5.35 14.83 0.47
C LEU A 21 -5.56 14.66 1.98
N ILE A 22 -5.34 13.45 2.48
CA ILE A 22 -5.35 13.14 3.91
C ILE A 22 -3.94 13.41 4.46
N PRO A 23 -3.76 14.41 5.36
CA PRO A 23 -2.46 14.67 5.95
C PRO A 23 -2.06 13.52 6.88
N THR A 24 -0.95 12.85 6.57
CA THR A 24 -0.43 11.77 7.40
C THR A 24 0.67 12.28 8.33
N THR A 25 0.51 12.01 9.63
CA THR A 25 1.61 12.15 10.60
C THR A 25 2.41 10.86 10.62
N ASP A 26 3.74 10.93 10.83
CA ASP A 26 4.59 9.72 10.87
C ASP A 26 4.49 8.89 9.57
N THR A 27 4.62 9.59 8.44
CA THR A 27 4.37 9.08 7.09
C THR A 27 5.12 7.78 6.79
N THR A 28 6.34 7.61 7.31
CA THR A 28 7.15 6.41 7.08
C THR A 28 6.50 5.15 7.65
N ARG A 29 6.12 5.14 8.94
CA ARG A 29 5.55 3.93 9.55
C ARG A 29 4.14 3.64 9.05
N ILE A 30 3.36 4.68 8.78
CA ILE A 30 2.01 4.51 8.20
C ILE A 30 2.10 3.96 6.79
N SER A 31 3.00 4.49 5.96
CA SER A 31 3.17 4.01 4.58
C SER A 31 3.68 2.57 4.55
N GLU A 32 4.63 2.19 5.40
CA GLU A 32 5.13 0.83 5.49
C GLU A 32 4.04 -0.17 5.91
N LEU A 33 3.29 0.14 6.98
CA LEU A 33 2.20 -0.73 7.43
C LEU A 33 1.14 -0.88 6.33
N LEU A 34 0.71 0.23 5.72
CA LEU A 34 -0.32 0.21 4.71
C LEU A 34 0.14 -0.54 3.45
N THR A 35 1.37 -0.28 2.98
CA THR A 35 1.96 -0.97 1.84
C THR A 35 2.03 -2.48 2.09
N TYR A 36 2.47 -2.89 3.29
CA TYR A 36 2.53 -4.30 3.66
C TYR A 36 1.13 -4.94 3.65
N LEU A 37 0.12 -4.28 4.23
CA LEU A 37 -1.25 -4.80 4.23
C LEU A 37 -1.85 -4.91 2.82
N LEU A 38 -1.51 -3.98 1.91
CA LEU A 38 -1.98 -4.00 0.51
C LEU A 38 -1.32 -5.10 -0.32
N LEU A 39 -0.03 -5.34 -0.08
CA LEU A 39 0.74 -6.42 -0.72
C LEU A 39 0.25 -7.80 -0.26
N HIS A 40 -0.15 -7.91 0.99
CA HIS A 40 -0.61 -9.16 1.59
C HIS A 40 -2.13 -9.17 1.86
N ARG A 41 -2.90 -8.45 1.04
CA ARG A 41 -4.36 -8.25 1.24
C ARG A 41 -5.17 -9.54 1.21
N ASP A 42 -4.67 -10.57 0.54
CA ASP A 42 -5.34 -11.87 0.38
C ASP A 42 -5.42 -12.68 1.68
N ALA A 43 -4.68 -12.29 2.73
CA ALA A 43 -4.69 -12.98 4.02
C ALA A 43 -4.59 -12.01 5.21
N PRO A 44 -5.19 -12.35 6.38
CA PRO A 44 -4.97 -11.61 7.62
C PRO A 44 -3.50 -11.69 8.08
N GLN A 45 -2.94 -10.53 8.43
CA GLN A 45 -1.56 -10.39 8.90
C GLN A 45 -1.48 -10.38 10.42
N SER A 46 -0.54 -11.12 11.00
CA SER A 46 -0.36 -11.19 12.46
C SER A 46 0.13 -9.87 13.04
N ARG A 47 -0.48 -9.43 14.14
CA ARG A 47 0.00 -8.28 14.92
C ARG A 47 1.40 -8.50 15.47
N ALA A 48 1.74 -9.71 15.84
CA ALA A 48 3.08 -10.04 16.34
C ALA A 48 4.12 -9.81 15.25
N GLN A 49 3.88 -10.39 14.06
CA GLN A 49 4.78 -10.27 12.91
C GLN A 49 4.95 -8.80 12.50
N LEU A 50 3.83 -8.07 12.36
CA LEU A 50 3.87 -6.64 11.99
C LEU A 50 4.64 -5.79 13.01
N ALA A 51 4.51 -6.08 14.31
CA ALA A 51 5.20 -5.34 15.36
C ALA A 51 6.73 -5.51 15.24
N PHE A 52 7.21 -6.74 15.10
CA PHE A 52 8.66 -6.99 14.97
C PHE A 52 9.22 -6.59 13.62
N LEU A 53 8.41 -6.65 12.56
CA LEU A 53 8.81 -6.20 11.23
C LEU A 53 9.05 -4.69 11.19
N LEU A 54 8.14 -3.90 11.79
CA LEU A 54 8.23 -2.43 11.79
C LEU A 54 9.20 -1.88 12.85
N TRP A 55 9.42 -2.62 13.94
CA TRP A 55 10.32 -2.21 15.02
C TRP A 55 11.26 -3.35 15.46
N PRO A 56 12.21 -3.76 14.61
CA PRO A 56 13.10 -4.90 14.90
C PRO A 56 13.97 -4.67 16.14
N GLU A 57 14.38 -3.43 16.38
CA GLU A 57 15.25 -3.05 17.51
C GLU A 57 14.49 -2.77 18.82
N SER A 58 13.16 -2.90 18.82
CA SER A 58 12.34 -2.66 20.02
C SER A 58 12.19 -3.93 20.85
N THR A 59 12.05 -3.77 22.17
CA THR A 59 11.56 -4.86 23.01
C THR A 59 10.15 -5.27 22.58
N GLU A 60 9.77 -6.52 22.84
CA GLU A 60 8.45 -7.04 22.49
C GLU A 60 7.32 -6.11 22.98
N SER A 61 7.35 -5.72 24.26
CA SER A 61 6.35 -4.81 24.83
C SER A 61 6.30 -3.46 24.11
N GLN A 62 7.45 -2.91 23.72
CA GLN A 62 7.51 -1.64 23.01
C GLN A 62 7.00 -1.77 21.57
N ALA A 63 7.37 -2.84 20.87
CA ALA A 63 6.91 -3.12 19.51
C ALA A 63 5.38 -3.26 19.45
N TYR A 64 4.76 -4.01 20.37
CA TYR A 64 3.30 -4.11 20.45
C TYR A 64 2.62 -2.79 20.81
N ALA A 65 3.19 -2.01 21.73
CA ALA A 65 2.66 -0.70 22.09
C ALA A 65 2.71 0.27 20.90
N ASN A 66 3.83 0.27 20.17
CA ASN A 66 4.01 1.07 18.95
C ASN A 66 3.01 0.66 17.86
N LEU A 67 2.87 -0.65 17.61
CA LEU A 67 1.91 -1.14 16.62
C LEU A 67 0.48 -0.73 17.01
N ARG A 68 0.09 -0.87 18.27
CA ARG A 68 -1.25 -0.46 18.72
C ARG A 68 -1.50 1.03 18.44
N ASN A 69 -0.53 1.89 18.73
CA ASN A 69 -0.63 3.32 18.46
C ASN A 69 -0.69 3.61 16.95
N LEU A 70 0.14 2.92 16.14
CA LEU A 70 0.15 3.09 14.69
C LEU A 70 -1.17 2.66 14.06
N VAL A 71 -1.74 1.53 14.47
CA VAL A 71 -3.05 1.05 14.00
C VAL A 71 -4.15 2.01 14.39
N PHE A 72 -4.11 2.57 15.60
CA PHE A 72 -5.04 3.60 16.02
C PHE A 72 -4.95 4.84 15.12
N LYS A 73 -3.74 5.34 14.84
CA LYS A 73 -3.53 6.46 13.91
C LYS A 73 -4.06 6.16 12.51
N LEU A 74 -3.73 4.99 11.96
CA LEU A 74 -4.20 4.57 10.63
C LEU A 74 -5.73 4.54 10.55
N ARG A 75 -6.39 4.02 11.59
CA ARG A 75 -7.86 4.01 11.70
C ARG A 75 -8.45 5.43 11.74
N GLN A 76 -7.76 6.39 12.35
CA GLN A 76 -8.21 7.80 12.39
C GLN A 76 -7.99 8.53 11.06
N LEU A 77 -7.00 8.11 10.26
CA LEU A 77 -6.74 8.71 8.95
C LEU A 77 -7.76 8.29 7.90
N LEU A 78 -8.19 7.03 7.92
CA LEU A 78 -9.12 6.51 6.91
C LEU A 78 -10.57 6.87 7.26
N PRO A 79 -11.30 7.61 6.41
CA PRO A 79 -12.73 7.78 6.59
C PRO A 79 -13.42 6.41 6.46
N ALA A 80 -14.37 6.13 7.36
CA ALA A 80 -15.06 4.84 7.42
C ALA A 80 -14.08 3.64 7.46
N ALA A 81 -13.00 3.75 8.26
CA ALA A 81 -11.91 2.77 8.34
C ALA A 81 -12.33 1.30 8.45
N ASP A 82 -13.45 0.99 9.12
CA ASP A 82 -13.99 -0.37 9.25
C ASP A 82 -14.43 -0.99 7.90
N THR A 83 -14.61 -0.18 6.86
CA THR A 83 -14.86 -0.62 5.49
C THR A 83 -13.58 -1.15 4.83
N PHE A 84 -12.45 -0.52 5.15
CA PHE A 84 -11.16 -0.78 4.51
C PHE A 84 -10.28 -1.75 5.29
N LEU A 85 -10.40 -1.73 6.61
CA LEU A 85 -9.56 -2.50 7.52
C LEU A 85 -10.40 -3.43 8.38
N HIS A 86 -10.06 -4.70 8.33
CA HIS A 86 -10.51 -5.67 9.31
C HIS A 86 -9.44 -5.82 10.40
N ILE A 87 -9.76 -5.34 11.61
CA ILE A 87 -8.83 -5.33 12.74
C ILE A 87 -9.38 -6.23 13.84
N THR A 88 -8.60 -7.24 14.23
CA THR A 88 -8.92 -8.12 15.36
C THR A 88 -7.88 -7.96 16.48
N ARG A 89 -8.08 -8.71 17.56
CA ARG A 89 -7.09 -8.80 18.66
C ARG A 89 -5.74 -9.35 18.19
N HIS A 90 -5.72 -10.19 17.15
CA HIS A 90 -4.52 -10.92 16.74
C HIS A 90 -4.05 -10.57 15.32
N THR A 91 -4.92 -10.01 14.49
CA THR A 91 -4.66 -9.80 13.06
C THR A 91 -5.11 -8.43 12.57
N LEU A 92 -4.50 -7.98 11.49
CA LEU A 92 -4.92 -6.85 10.66
C LEU A 92 -5.02 -7.30 9.21
N GLN A 93 -6.00 -6.79 8.47
CA GLN A 93 -6.12 -7.04 7.05
C GLN A 93 -6.70 -5.83 6.33
N TRP A 94 -6.20 -5.53 5.13
CA TRP A 94 -6.92 -4.70 4.19
C TRP A 94 -8.05 -5.53 3.56
N SER A 95 -9.30 -5.22 3.86
CA SER A 95 -10.46 -6.03 3.50
C SER A 95 -11.32 -5.46 2.37
N ALA A 96 -11.13 -4.18 2.01
CA ALA A 96 -11.93 -3.57 0.95
C ALA A 96 -11.65 -4.21 -0.40
N GLN A 97 -12.73 -4.56 -1.10
CA GLN A 97 -12.70 -5.04 -2.49
C GLN A 97 -12.97 -3.91 -3.49
N GLU A 98 -13.65 -2.86 -3.05
CA GLU A 98 -14.09 -1.73 -3.86
C GLU A 98 -13.80 -0.40 -3.16
N ASN A 99 -13.99 0.71 -3.87
CA ASN A 99 -13.79 2.07 -3.35
C ASN A 99 -12.36 2.35 -2.89
N TRP A 100 -11.37 1.72 -3.53
CA TRP A 100 -9.97 2.10 -3.36
C TRP A 100 -9.18 1.84 -4.64
N GLN A 101 -8.07 2.56 -4.79
CA GLN A 101 -7.15 2.42 -5.91
C GLN A 101 -5.71 2.59 -5.41
N LEU A 102 -4.80 1.86 -6.05
CA LEU A 102 -3.36 1.93 -5.82
C LEU A 102 -2.67 2.24 -7.14
N ASP A 103 -1.91 3.33 -7.19
CA ASP A 103 -1.19 3.78 -8.39
C ASP A 103 -0.26 2.69 -8.97
N VAL A 104 0.40 1.91 -8.12
CA VAL A 104 1.25 0.79 -8.54
C VAL A 104 0.45 -0.33 -9.21
N GLN A 105 -0.74 -0.64 -8.70
CA GLN A 105 -1.62 -1.64 -9.32
C GLN A 105 -2.12 -1.14 -10.68
N LEU A 106 -2.59 0.11 -10.74
CA LEU A 106 -3.04 0.74 -11.99
C LEU A 106 -1.93 0.77 -13.04
N PHE A 107 -0.70 1.11 -12.64
CA PHE A 107 0.48 1.06 -13.50
C PHE A 107 0.71 -0.34 -14.07
N LEU A 108 0.69 -1.37 -13.21
CA LEU A 108 0.94 -2.77 -13.57
C LEU A 108 -0.13 -3.31 -14.52
N ASP A 109 -1.40 -3.09 -14.21
CA ASP A 109 -2.53 -3.56 -15.01
C ASP A 109 -2.47 -2.92 -16.40
N THR A 110 -2.19 -1.61 -16.47
CA THR A 110 -2.06 -0.89 -17.74
C THR A 110 -0.85 -1.37 -18.55
N LEU A 111 0.26 -1.69 -17.89
CA LEU A 111 1.44 -2.25 -18.54
C LEU A 111 1.16 -3.64 -19.12
N ASP A 112 0.41 -4.48 -18.42
CA ASP A 112 0.01 -5.80 -18.92
C ASP A 112 -1.00 -5.69 -20.07
N MET A 113 -1.93 -4.73 -20.03
CA MET A 113 -2.78 -4.39 -21.19
C MET A 113 -1.94 -4.00 -22.41
N ALA A 114 -0.91 -3.17 -22.24
CA ALA A 114 -0.02 -2.79 -23.33
C ALA A 114 0.72 -4.00 -23.93
N ARG A 115 1.17 -4.93 -23.08
CA ARG A 115 1.84 -6.17 -23.51
C ARG A 115 0.92 -7.07 -24.32
N GLN A 116 -0.35 -7.16 -23.93
CA GLN A 116 -1.34 -8.01 -24.59
C GLN A 116 -1.97 -7.36 -25.83
N ALA A 117 -1.93 -6.03 -25.94
CA ALA A 117 -2.51 -5.30 -27.07
C ALA A 117 -1.88 -5.72 -28.41
N ILE A 118 -2.71 -6.18 -29.34
CA ILE A 118 -2.29 -6.56 -30.70
C ILE A 118 -2.16 -5.31 -31.58
N ASN A 119 -3.06 -4.35 -31.38
CA ASN A 119 -3.09 -3.09 -32.10
C ASN A 119 -1.98 -2.14 -31.59
N PRO A 120 -1.07 -1.66 -32.47
CA PRO A 120 -0.03 -0.71 -32.09
C PRO A 120 -0.56 0.60 -31.47
N VAL A 121 -1.76 1.03 -31.86
CA VAL A 121 -2.39 2.24 -31.31
C VAL A 121 -2.82 2.02 -29.86
N GLU A 122 -3.51 0.91 -29.58
CA GLU A 122 -3.93 0.55 -28.22
C GLU A 122 -2.73 0.31 -27.30
N ARG A 123 -1.70 -0.38 -27.81
CA ARG A 123 -0.46 -0.59 -27.08
C ARG A 123 0.18 0.74 -26.66
N ARG A 124 0.28 1.70 -27.59
CA ARG A 124 0.84 3.02 -27.29
C ARG A 124 0.00 3.78 -26.28
N LEU A 125 -1.33 3.80 -26.42
CA LEU A 125 -2.22 4.46 -25.47
C LEU A 125 -2.08 3.86 -24.06
N ALA A 126 -2.01 2.54 -23.95
CA ALA A 126 -1.79 1.88 -22.66
C ALA A 126 -0.40 2.23 -22.07
N LEU A 127 0.66 2.28 -22.88
CA LEU A 127 1.97 2.72 -22.40
C LEU A 127 1.96 4.18 -21.91
N GLU A 128 1.30 5.08 -22.64
CA GLU A 128 1.15 6.49 -22.24
C GLU A 128 0.39 6.61 -20.90
N GLN A 129 -0.67 5.82 -20.71
CA GLN A 129 -1.41 5.76 -19.45
C GLN A 129 -0.57 5.19 -18.30
N ALA A 130 0.19 4.12 -18.53
CA ALA A 130 1.09 3.56 -17.53
C ALA A 130 2.13 4.61 -17.09
N ILE A 131 2.74 5.33 -18.03
CA ILE A 131 3.69 6.41 -17.71
C ILE A 131 3.03 7.50 -16.85
N ALA A 132 1.76 7.84 -17.08
CA ALA A 132 1.05 8.85 -16.30
C ALA A 132 0.86 8.46 -14.81
N PHE A 133 0.76 7.16 -14.49
CA PHE A 133 0.72 6.67 -13.10
C PHE A 133 2.10 6.66 -12.45
N TYR A 134 3.18 6.62 -13.23
CA TYR A 134 4.55 6.67 -12.72
C TYR A 134 4.95 8.10 -12.34
N GLN A 135 4.63 8.51 -11.11
CA GLN A 135 4.91 9.87 -10.60
C GLN A 135 6.30 10.04 -9.96
N GLY A 136 7.23 9.12 -10.23
CA GLY A 136 8.57 9.10 -9.66
C GLY A 136 8.89 7.77 -9.02
N ASP A 137 10.04 7.68 -8.34
CA ASP A 137 10.50 6.43 -7.74
C ASP A 137 9.48 5.92 -6.71
N LEU A 138 9.35 4.60 -6.65
CA LEU A 138 8.61 3.94 -5.59
C LEU A 138 9.24 4.34 -4.25
N LEU A 139 8.41 4.64 -3.25
CA LEU A 139 8.86 4.92 -1.89
C LEU A 139 10.04 4.02 -1.48
N PRO A 140 11.16 4.59 -1.00
CA PRO A 140 12.20 3.78 -0.38
C PRO A 140 11.57 3.11 0.83
N CYS A 141 11.32 1.81 0.73
CA CYS A 141 10.78 1.02 1.82
C CYS A 141 11.88 1.00 2.89
N ALA A 142 11.75 1.78 3.98
CA ALA A 142 12.75 1.80 5.05
C ALA A 142 12.77 0.47 5.87
N MET A 143 11.98 -0.52 5.42
CA MET A 143 12.03 -1.94 5.78
C MET A 143 13.32 -2.65 5.31
N MET A 144 14.15 -2.01 4.50
CA MET A 144 15.20 -2.66 3.69
C MET A 144 16.60 -2.68 4.35
N SER A 145 16.70 -3.04 5.63
CA SER A 145 18.00 -3.36 6.26
C SER A 145 18.24 -4.86 6.47
N GLY A 146 17.31 -5.74 6.09
CA GLY A 146 17.47 -7.18 6.32
C GLY A 146 16.79 -8.06 5.27
N SER A 147 17.52 -8.38 4.21
CA SER A 147 17.29 -9.54 3.32
C SER A 147 16.00 -9.56 2.49
N LEU A 148 16.01 -8.95 1.29
CA LEU A 148 15.43 -9.40 0.00
C LEU A 148 15.43 -8.21 -1.01
N PRO A 149 15.26 -8.43 -2.34
CA PRO A 149 15.96 -7.68 -3.37
C PRO A 149 15.32 -6.33 -3.74
N ASN A 150 15.99 -5.62 -4.64
CA ASN A 150 15.85 -4.20 -5.03
C ASN A 150 14.40 -3.67 -5.12
N ALA A 151 14.20 -2.34 -5.06
CA ALA A 151 12.90 -1.67 -5.28
C ALA A 151 12.14 -2.17 -6.54
N ASN A 152 12.86 -2.65 -7.56
CA ASN A 152 12.29 -3.30 -8.75
C ASN A 152 11.57 -4.65 -8.50
N ASP A 153 11.91 -5.37 -7.44
CA ASP A 153 11.27 -6.66 -7.11
C ASP A 153 9.92 -6.48 -6.42
N TYR A 154 9.67 -5.32 -5.82
CA TYR A 154 8.37 -4.99 -5.21
C TYR A 154 7.24 -4.88 -6.23
N VAL A 155 7.54 -4.37 -7.44
CA VAL A 155 6.60 -4.34 -8.56
C VAL A 155 6.15 -5.77 -8.95
N ASN A 156 7.00 -6.78 -8.71
CA ASN A 156 6.66 -8.18 -8.98
C ASN A 156 5.91 -8.86 -7.83
N THR A 157 5.90 -8.28 -6.62
CA THR A 157 5.21 -8.81 -5.44
C THR A 157 3.73 -8.39 -5.38
N PHE A 158 3.34 -7.35 -6.12
CA PHE A 158 1.93 -6.99 -6.24
C PHE A 158 1.17 -8.11 -6.97
N PRO A 159 0.08 -8.65 -6.39
CA PRO A 159 -0.74 -9.62 -7.08
C PRO A 159 -1.29 -9.01 -8.37
N ARG A 160 -0.96 -9.64 -9.50
CA ARG A 160 -1.52 -9.31 -10.80
C ARG A 160 -2.88 -9.99 -10.87
N HIS A 161 -3.94 -9.19 -11.00
CA HIS A 161 -5.31 -9.70 -11.15
C HIS A 161 -5.55 -10.22 -12.57
#